data_AF-A0A2S4UAR4-F1
#
_entry.id   AF-A0A2S4UAR4-F1
#
_cell.length_a   1.000
_cell.length_b   1.000
_cell.length_c   1.000
_cell.angle_alpha   90.00
_cell.angle_beta   90.00
_cell.angle_gamma   90.00
#
_symmetry.space_group_name_H-M   'P 1'
#
loop_
_entity.id
_entity.type
_entity.pdbx_description
1 polymer ?
#
loop_
_entity_poly.entity_id
_entity_poly.type
_entity_poly.pdbx_seq_one_letter_code
_entity_poly.pdbx_strand_id
1 'polypeptide(L)'
;RIIEDGRESLIPGSLDVSFPSALSINAAISASVVLGSRLPLNADVFALVLFAVEWFALFPLMRRDVMRKYPDSLFRPIVLNISLSCLAFLISTTLSISVGLIYLLVVPFGTALILPGIYVWLQRYKKDLGGPWDCAVPRLS
;
A
#
# COMPACT_ATOMS: atom_id res chain seq x y z
N ARG A 1 -18.25 47.36 -9.37
CA ARG A 1 -18.90 46.25 -10.10
C ARG A 1 -17.88 45.10 -10.12
N ILE A 2 -17.42 44.50 -9.01
CA ILE A 2 -18.11 43.91 -7.86
C ILE A 2 -19.29 43.06 -8.33
N ILE A 3 -19.23 41.75 -8.03
CA ILE A 3 -20.13 40.66 -8.39
C ILE A 3 -19.90 40.13 -9.82
N GLU A 4 -18.92 39.25 -10.03
CA GLU A 4 -19.04 38.07 -10.94
C GLU A 4 -17.84 37.13 -10.85
N ASP A 5 -16.70 37.58 -10.35
CA ASP A 5 -15.48 36.78 -10.25
C ASP A 5 -15.38 36.02 -8.91
N GLY A 6 -16.44 35.28 -8.60
CA GLY A 6 -16.59 34.48 -7.36
C GLY A 6 -17.24 33.12 -7.63
N ARG A 7 -17.22 32.66 -8.88
CA ARG A 7 -17.91 31.44 -9.33
C ARG A 7 -17.04 30.43 -10.09
N GLU A 8 -15.73 30.68 -10.22
CA GLU A 8 -14.79 29.68 -10.77
C GLU A 8 -14.05 28.89 -9.67
N SER A 9 -14.35 29.15 -8.39
CA SER A 9 -13.93 28.31 -7.25
C SER A 9 -14.82 27.08 -7.02
N LEU A 10 -15.71 26.75 -7.96
CA LEU A 10 -16.77 25.75 -7.79
C LEU A 10 -16.71 24.65 -8.85
N ILE A 11 -15.60 23.92 -8.90
CA ILE A 11 -15.67 22.49 -9.26
C ILE A 11 -15.63 21.69 -7.95
N PRO A 12 -16.78 21.44 -7.29
CA PRO A 12 -16.84 20.45 -6.23
C PRO A 12 -16.78 19.07 -6.90
N GLY A 13 -15.58 18.55 -7.14
CA GLY A 13 -15.50 17.30 -7.89
C GLY A 13 -14.15 16.62 -8.02
N SER A 14 -13.01 17.27 -7.75
CA SER A 14 -11.77 16.53 -7.50
C SER A 14 -11.72 16.16 -6.02
N LEU A 15 -12.65 15.31 -5.58
CA LEU A 15 -12.31 14.46 -4.45
C LEU A 15 -11.13 13.64 -4.95
N ASP A 16 -9.93 13.96 -4.48
CA ASP A 16 -8.74 13.13 -4.63
C ASP A 16 -9.05 11.86 -3.86
N VAL A 17 -9.76 10.94 -4.53
CA VAL A 17 -10.37 9.85 -3.81
C VAL A 17 -9.28 8.83 -3.52
N SER A 18 -8.74 8.92 -2.31
CA SER A 18 -7.88 7.94 -1.67
C SER A 18 -8.66 6.64 -1.36
N PHE A 19 -9.44 6.16 -2.35
CA PHE A 19 -10.22 4.92 -2.27
C PHE A 19 -9.37 3.73 -1.84
N PRO A 20 -8.13 3.51 -2.37
CA PRO A 20 -7.37 2.32 -2.00
C PRO A 20 -6.94 2.35 -0.53
N SER A 21 -6.54 3.52 -0.02
CA SER A 21 -6.05 3.67 1.35
C SER A 21 -7.18 3.54 2.37
N ALA A 22 -8.31 4.20 2.12
CA ALA A 22 -9.48 4.12 2.99
C ALA A 22 -10.08 2.69 3.01
N LEU A 23 -10.10 2.01 1.86
CA LEU A 23 -10.54 0.61 1.77
C LEU A 23 -9.65 -0.31 2.60
N SER A 24 -8.33 -0.17 2.51
CA SER A 24 -7.36 -0.97 3.27
C SER A 24 -7.53 -0.80 4.79
N ILE A 25 -7.66 0.44 5.27
CA ILE A 25 -7.83 0.74 6.70
C ILE A 25 -9.20 0.25 7.21
N ASN A 26 -10.27 0.48 6.46
CA ASN A 26 -11.61 0.02 6.85
C ASN A 26 -11.71 -1.52 6.90
N ALA A 27 -11.09 -2.20 5.93
CA ALA A 27 -10.99 -3.66 5.93
C ALA A 27 -10.16 -4.17 7.11
N ALA A 28 -9.02 -3.54 7.40
CA ALA A 28 -8.16 -3.89 8.52
C ALA A 28 -8.88 -3.75 9.86
N ILE A 29 -9.57 -2.63 10.10
CA ILE A 29 -10.35 -2.42 11.33
C ILE A 29 -11.47 -3.47 11.44
N SER A 30 -12.19 -3.73 10.35
CA SER A 30 -13.27 -4.73 10.34
C SER A 30 -12.75 -6.13 10.67
N ALA A 31 -11.62 -6.53 10.08
CA ALA A 31 -10.96 -7.80 10.38
C ALA A 31 -10.46 -7.87 11.83
N SER A 32 -9.86 -6.78 12.34
CA SER A 32 -9.41 -6.70 13.74
C SER A 32 -10.57 -6.79 14.74
N VAL A 33 -11.75 -6.25 14.42
CA VAL A 33 -12.94 -6.40 15.28
C VAL A 33 -13.47 -7.83 15.27
N VAL A 34 -13.54 -8.47 14.09
CA VAL A 34 -13.98 -9.87 13.97
C VAL A 34 -13.03 -10.81 14.73
N LEU A 35 -11.72 -10.64 14.54
CA LEU A 35 -10.71 -11.44 15.24
C LEU A 35 -10.70 -11.10 16.73
N GLY A 36 -10.73 -9.82 17.07
CA GLY A 36 -10.80 -9.26 18.43
C GLY A 36 -11.96 -9.81 19.25
N SER A 37 -13.12 -10.07 18.62
CA SER A 37 -14.28 -10.68 19.29
C SER A 37 -14.01 -12.07 19.89
N ARG A 38 -12.91 -12.72 19.48
CA ARG A 38 -12.48 -14.04 19.98
C ARG A 38 -11.40 -13.95 21.06
N LEU A 39 -10.86 -12.77 21.33
CA LEU A 39 -9.80 -12.59 22.32
C LEU A 39 -10.39 -12.34 23.72
N PRO A 40 -9.77 -12.89 24.77
CA PRO A 40 -10.32 -12.85 26.13
C PRO A 40 -10.12 -11.51 26.86
N LEU A 41 -9.11 -10.71 26.48
CA LEU A 41 -8.73 -9.48 27.18
C LEU A 41 -8.88 -8.26 26.27
N ASN A 42 -9.40 -7.15 26.83
CA ASN A 42 -9.52 -5.88 26.12
C ASN A 42 -8.17 -5.31 25.67
N ALA A 43 -7.10 -5.60 26.42
CA ALA A 43 -5.74 -5.18 26.08
C ALA A 43 -5.26 -5.79 24.75
N ASP A 44 -5.61 -7.05 24.49
CA ASP A 44 -5.18 -7.74 23.26
C ASP A 44 -5.93 -7.22 22.03
N VAL A 45 -7.22 -6.90 22.20
CA VAL A 45 -8.02 -6.26 21.14
C VAL A 45 -7.46 -4.88 20.80
N PHE A 46 -7.12 -4.10 21.83
CA PHE A 46 -6.48 -2.79 21.64
C PHE A 46 -5.14 -2.93 20.90
N ALA A 47 -4.28 -3.86 21.31
CA ALA A 47 -3.01 -4.13 20.66
C ALA A 47 -3.19 -4.57 19.20
N LEU A 48 -4.17 -5.44 18.91
CA LEU A 48 -4.47 -5.91 17.57
C LEU A 48 -4.94 -4.78 16.65
N VAL A 49 -5.81 -3.89 17.14
CA VAL A 49 -6.30 -2.74 16.37
C VAL A 49 -5.17 -1.72 16.14
N LEU A 50 -4.35 -1.43 17.16
CA LEU A 50 -3.16 -0.58 17.01
C LEU A 50 -2.20 -1.14 15.97
N PHE A 51 -1.87 -2.43 16.08
CA PHE A 51 -1.00 -3.10 15.13
C PHE A 51 -1.54 -3.02 13.69
N ALA A 52 -2.84 -3.22 13.51
CA ALA A 52 -3.47 -3.06 12.21
C ALA A 52 -3.34 -1.63 11.66
N VAL A 53 -3.54 -0.60 12.48
CA VAL A 53 -3.35 0.79 12.06
C VAL A 53 -1.90 1.07 11.69
N GLU A 54 -0.93 0.59 12.47
CA GLU A 54 0.50 0.76 12.16
C GLU A 54 0.85 0.11 10.82
N TRP A 55 0.38 -1.12 10.57
CA TRP A 55 0.74 -1.87 9.37
C TRP A 55 0.01 -1.38 8.11
N PHE A 56 -1.27 -0.98 8.22
CA PHE A 56 -2.08 -0.60 7.06
C PHE A 56 -2.16 0.91 6.81
N ALA A 57 -1.85 1.76 7.79
CA ALA A 57 -1.83 3.21 7.64
C ALA A 57 -0.42 3.81 7.73
N LEU A 58 0.36 3.46 8.76
CA LEU A 58 1.65 4.11 9.01
C LEU A 58 2.76 3.56 8.11
N PHE A 59 2.84 2.24 7.94
CA PHE A 59 3.82 1.59 7.07
C PHE A 59 3.78 2.08 5.61
N PRO A 60 2.63 2.21 4.92
CA PRO A 60 2.60 2.74 3.56
C PRO A 60 3.03 4.22 3.47
N LEU A 61 2.74 5.03 4.50
CA LEU A 61 3.21 6.41 4.58
C LEU A 61 4.72 6.48 4.74
N MET A 62 5.28 5.74 5.71
CA MET A 62 6.72 5.62 5.92
C MET A 62 7.42 5.17 4.63
N ARG A 63 6.89 4.13 3.97
CA ARG A 63 7.42 3.65 2.69
C ARG A 63 7.41 4.75 1.63
N ARG A 64 6.31 5.50 1.50
CA ARG A 64 6.19 6.57 0.52
C ARG A 64 7.18 7.71 0.79
N ASP A 65 7.35 8.09 2.04
CA ASP A 65 8.25 9.19 2.42
C ASP A 65 9.72 8.79 2.22
N VAL A 66 10.08 7.55 2.54
CA VAL A 66 11.40 6.98 2.25
C VAL A 66 11.66 6.91 0.74
N MET A 67 10.63 6.64 -0.08
CA MET A 67 10.77 6.68 -1.55
C MET A 67 10.94 8.11 -2.08
N ARG A 68 10.20 9.07 -1.52
CA ARG A 68 10.25 10.48 -1.97
C ARG A 68 11.57 11.17 -1.68
N LYS A 69 12.17 10.94 -0.51
CA LYS A 69 13.41 11.61 -0.08
C LYS A 69 14.64 11.30 -0.97
N TYR A 70 14.46 10.40 -1.93
CA TYR A 70 15.43 9.36 -2.16
C TYR A 70 15.15 8.62 -3.51
N PRO A 71 15.05 9.33 -4.64
CA PRO A 71 14.45 8.80 -5.88
C PRO A 71 15.25 7.68 -6.57
N ASP A 72 16.58 7.72 -6.58
CA ASP A 72 17.38 6.94 -7.56
C ASP A 72 17.98 5.62 -7.04
N SER A 73 17.57 5.13 -5.88
CA SER A 73 18.17 3.92 -5.29
C SER A 73 17.25 2.70 -5.43
N LEU A 74 17.54 1.87 -6.43
CA LEU A 74 16.99 0.51 -6.59
C LEU A 74 17.22 -0.37 -5.35
N PHE A 75 18.17 0.01 -4.48
CA PHE A 75 18.50 -0.69 -3.24
C PHE A 75 17.38 -0.63 -2.18
N ARG A 76 16.49 0.37 -2.22
CA ARG A 76 15.47 0.59 -1.16
C ARG A 76 14.41 -0.50 -1.04
N PRO A 77 13.70 -0.90 -2.10
CA PRO A 77 12.72 -1.97 -1.98
C PRO A 77 13.40 -3.28 -1.57
N ILE A 78 14.64 -3.52 -2.00
CA ILE A 78 15.41 -4.71 -1.66
C ILE A 78 15.75 -4.71 -0.17
N VAL A 79 16.31 -3.62 0.37
CA VAL A 79 16.64 -3.52 1.80
C VAL A 79 15.42 -3.66 2.68
N LEU A 80 14.32 -2.97 2.36
CA LEU A 80 13.07 -3.07 3.13
C LEU A 80 12.48 -4.48 3.07
N ASN A 81 12.57 -5.15 1.92
CA ASN A 81 12.08 -6.51 1.75
C ASN A 81 12.93 -7.52 2.52
N ILE A 82 14.25 -7.39 2.49
CA ILE A 82 15.19 -8.22 3.25
C ILE A 82 14.98 -8.01 4.75
N SER A 83 14.83 -6.76 5.22
CA SER A 83 14.63 -6.48 6.64
C SER A 83 13.29 -7.04 7.14
N LEU A 84 12.20 -6.89 6.39
CA LEU A 84 10.91 -7.49 6.72
C LEU A 84 10.98 -9.03 6.68
N SER A 85 11.67 -9.62 5.70
CA SER A 85 11.83 -11.06 5.61
C SER A 85 12.64 -11.64 6.78
N CYS A 86 13.66 -10.92 7.23
CA CYS A 86 14.44 -11.30 8.41
C CYS A 86 13.58 -11.23 9.68
N LEU A 87 12.80 -10.15 9.84
CA LEU A 87 11.87 -10.03 10.96
C LEU A 87 10.82 -11.16 10.96
N ALA A 88 10.25 -11.47 9.80
CA ALA A 88 9.30 -12.57 9.64
C ALA A 88 9.92 -13.94 9.99
N PHE A 89 11.18 -14.16 9.62
CA PHE A 89 11.93 -15.35 10.01
C PHE A 89 12.09 -15.44 11.54
N LEU A 90 12.56 -14.37 12.19
CA LEU A 90 12.79 -14.33 13.64
C LEU A 90 11.51 -14.59 14.44
N ILE A 91 10.37 -14.07 13.97
CA ILE A 91 9.08 -14.33 14.61
C ILE A 91 8.64 -15.78 14.37
N SER A 92 8.79 -16.29 13.14
CA SER A 92 8.30 -17.63 12.77
C SER A 92 9.12 -18.77 13.38
N THR A 93 10.41 -18.56 13.65
CA THR A 93 11.26 -19.57 14.31
C THR A 93 10.86 -19.83 15.75
N THR A 94 10.09 -18.94 16.38
CA THR A 94 9.50 -19.20 17.72
C THR A 94 8.50 -20.35 17.70
N LEU A 95 7.87 -20.60 16.55
CA LEU A 95 6.90 -21.68 16.37
C LEU A 95 7.59 -22.96 15.86
N SER A 96 8.43 -22.84 14.84
CA SER A 96 9.27 -23.94 14.32
C SER A 96 10.32 -23.42 13.33
N ILE A 97 11.51 -24.01 13.36
CA ILE A 97 12.61 -23.68 12.43
C ILE A 97 12.19 -23.94 10.98
N SER A 98 11.47 -25.02 10.70
CA SER A 98 11.02 -25.36 9.35
C SER A 98 10.09 -24.29 8.77
N VAL A 99 9.18 -23.76 9.60
CA VAL A 99 8.27 -22.68 9.21
C VAL A 99 9.07 -21.41 8.94
N GLY A 100 10.02 -21.07 9.81
CA GLY A 100 10.95 -19.96 9.58
C GLY A 100 11.63 -20.05 8.21
N LEU A 101 12.24 -21.18 7.88
CA LEU A 101 12.94 -21.38 6.60
C LEU A 101 12.02 -21.19 5.39
N ILE A 102 10.78 -21.66 5.46
CA ILE A 102 9.78 -21.45 4.40
C ILE A 102 9.53 -19.94 4.21
N TYR A 103 9.29 -19.19 5.29
CA TYR A 103 9.07 -17.74 5.21
C TYR A 103 10.30 -17.00 4.67
N LEU A 104 11.50 -17.40 5.08
CA LEU A 104 12.76 -16.77 4.65
C LEU A 104 13.04 -16.97 3.15
N LEU A 105 12.57 -18.05 2.54
CA LEU A 105 12.75 -18.28 1.10
C LEU A 105 11.58 -17.76 0.27
N VAL A 106 10.34 -18.03 0.68
CA VAL A 106 9.15 -17.75 -0.12
C VAL A 106 8.85 -16.26 -0.19
N VAL A 107 8.95 -15.54 0.95
CA VAL A 107 8.59 -14.12 1.01
C VAL A 107 9.48 -13.26 0.09
N PRO A 108 10.83 -13.29 0.20
CA PRO A 108 11.65 -12.40 -0.61
C PRO A 108 11.63 -12.79 -2.08
N PHE A 109 11.56 -14.08 -2.40
CA PHE A 109 11.47 -14.55 -3.79
C PHE A 109 10.13 -14.16 -4.43
N GLY A 110 9.03 -14.34 -3.69
CA GLY A 110 7.69 -14.00 -4.15
C GLY A 110 7.54 -12.49 -4.40
N THR A 111 7.99 -11.66 -3.47
CA THR A 111 7.90 -10.20 -3.62
C THR A 111 8.87 -9.64 -4.65
N ALA A 112 10.05 -10.24 -4.84
CA ALA A 112 11.04 -9.76 -5.79
C ALA A 112 10.77 -10.18 -7.24
N LEU A 113 10.14 -11.34 -7.47
CA LEU A 113 9.98 -11.89 -8.82
C LEU A 113 8.52 -12.13 -9.21
N ILE A 114 7.75 -12.79 -8.34
CA ILE A 114 6.38 -13.19 -8.65
C ILE A 114 5.46 -11.97 -8.74
N LEU A 115 5.50 -11.08 -7.75
CA LEU A 115 4.68 -9.86 -7.73
C LEU A 115 4.94 -8.94 -8.94
N PRO A 116 6.18 -8.56 -9.29
CA PRO A 116 6.41 -7.74 -10.47
C PRO A 116 6.04 -8.48 -11.76
N GLY A 117 6.23 -9.81 -11.84
CA GLY A 117 5.79 -10.61 -12.99
C GLY A 117 4.27 -10.58 -13.18
N ILE A 118 3.51 -10.80 -12.10
CA ILE A 118 2.04 -10.69 -12.08
C ILE A 118 1.61 -9.26 -12.42
N TYR A 119 2.30 -8.25 -11.89
CA TYR A 119 1.99 -6.85 -12.19
C TYR A 119 2.14 -6.54 -13.68
N VAL A 120 3.26 -6.93 -14.30
CA VAL A 120 3.48 -6.74 -15.75
C VAL A 120 2.44 -7.50 -16.58
N TRP A 121 2.04 -8.70 -16.14
CA TRP A 121 0.98 -9.45 -16.79
C TRP A 121 -0.39 -8.75 -16.67
N LEU A 122 -0.74 -8.24 -15.48
CA LEU A 122 -1.95 -7.47 -15.23
C LEU A 122 -2.01 -6.18 -16.05
N GLN A 123 -0.88 -5.50 -16.25
CA GLN A 123 -0.83 -4.29 -17.07
C GLN A 123 -1.33 -4.53 -18.51
N ARG A 124 -1.23 -5.76 -19.03
CA ARG A 124 -1.75 -6.11 -20.37
C ARG A 124 -3.28 -6.05 -20.47
N TYR A 125 -3.99 -6.18 -19.34
CA TYR A 125 -5.45 -6.16 -19.28
C TYR A 125 -6.01 -4.79 -18.91
N LYS A 126 -5.14 -3.80 -18.67
CA LYS A 126 -5.57 -2.42 -18.46
C LYS A 126 -6.14 -1.91 -19.78
N LYS A 127 -7.47 -1.82 -19.86
CA LYS A 127 -8.13 -1.11 -20.95
C LYS A 127 -7.79 0.37 -20.83
N ASP A 128 -7.17 0.93 -21.85
CA ASP A 128 -7.01 2.38 -21.93
C ASP A 128 -8.39 2.99 -22.13
N LEU A 129 -8.91 3.57 -21.06
CA LEU A 129 -10.06 4.47 -21.08
C LEU A 129 -9.60 5.81 -21.65
N GLY A 130 -9.09 5.79 -22.88
CA GLY A 130 -8.73 6.97 -23.63
C GLY A 130 -10.02 7.72 -23.97
N GLY A 131 -10.34 8.75 -23.18
CA GLY A 131 -11.34 9.72 -23.59
C GLY A 131 -10.85 10.51 -24.81
N PRO A 132 -11.75 11.10 -25.62
CA PRO A 132 -11.41 11.89 -26.82
C PRO A 132 -10.60 13.17 -26.53
N TRP A 133 -10.17 13.37 -25.29
CA TRP A 133 -9.47 14.54 -24.77
C TRP A 133 -7.95 14.36 -24.71
N ASP A 134 -7.41 13.15 -24.94
CA ASP A 134 -5.98 12.85 -24.78
C ASP A 134 -5.20 12.83 -26.11
N CYS A 135 -5.22 13.98 -26.81
CA CYS A 135 -4.31 14.29 -27.91
C CYS A 135 -4.07 15.82 -27.97
N ALA A 136 -3.23 16.36 -27.09
CA ALA A 136 -2.54 17.60 -27.43
C ALA A 136 -1.32 17.23 -28.30
N VAL A 137 -1.55 17.12 -29.61
CA VAL A 137 -0.46 16.91 -30.59
C VAL A 137 0.39 18.19 -30.58
N PRO A 138 1.67 18.15 -30.17
CA PRO A 138 2.50 19.34 -30.18
C PRO A 138 2.70 19.80 -31.63
N ARG A 139 2.20 21.00 -31.95
CA ARG A 139 2.50 21.63 -33.24
C ARG A 139 3.90 22.21 -33.15
N LEU A 140 4.83 21.62 -33.89
CA LEU A 140 6.13 22.24 -34.15
C LEU A 140 5.90 23.30 -35.25
N SER A 141 5.98 24.57 -34.87
CA SER A 141 6.10 25.71 -35.79
C SER A 141 7.56 26.01 -36.07
#